data_AF-A0A6N8GHA3-F1
#
_entry.id   AF-A0A6N8GHA3-F1
#
_cell.length_a   1.000
_cell.length_b   1.000
_cell.length_c   1.000
_cell.angle_alpha   90.00
_cell.angle_beta   90.00
_cell.angle_gamma   90.00
#
_symmetry.space_group_name_H-M   'P 1'
#
loop_
_entity.id
_entity.type
_entity.pdbx_description
1 polymer ?
#
loop_
_entity_poly.entity_id
_entity_poly.type
_entity_poly.pdbx_seq_one_letter_code
_entity_poly.pdbx_strand_id
1 'polypeptide(L)' 'MRYALPADDASGLPLTDALGELVGPVTEGDAGTVTVRTRRGDVLIPAASVRAARVVPPAPPRRRPRGG' A
#
# COMPACT_ATOMS: atom_id res chain seq x y z
N MET A 1 -0.50 0.42 -2.89
CA MET A 1 -1.95 0.45 -2.59
C MET A 1 -2.30 1.81 -2.02
N ARG A 2 -3.38 2.44 -2.49
CA ARG A 2 -3.93 3.68 -1.94
C ARG A 2 -5.28 3.41 -1.30
N TYR A 3 -5.49 3.89 -0.08
CA TYR A 3 -6.74 3.69 0.64
C TYR A 3 -7.18 4.94 1.40
N ALA A 4 -8.48 5.02 1.67
CA ALA A 4 -9.10 6.07 2.47
C ALA A 4 -8.76 5.90 3.95
N LEU A 5 -8.40 7.01 4.58
CA LEU A 5 -8.26 7.09 6.02
C LEU A 5 -9.61 7.41 6.67
N PRO A 6 -9.83 7.01 7.93
CA PRO A 6 -10.95 7.51 8.73
C PRO A 6 -10.97 9.04 8.80
N ALA A 7 -12.16 9.63 8.93
CA ALA A 7 -12.31 11.08 8.96
C ALA A 7 -11.63 11.74 10.17
N ASP A 8 -11.44 10.98 11.24
CA ASP A 8 -10.81 11.37 12.51
C ASP A 8 -9.32 10.95 12.59
N ASP A 9 -8.71 10.53 11.48
CA ASP A 9 -7.31 10.16 11.46
C ASP A 9 -6.40 11.35 11.87
N ALA A 10 -5.43 11.08 12.74
CA ALA A 10 -4.55 12.09 13.33
C ALA A 10 -3.69 12.84 12.32
N SER A 11 -3.50 12.30 11.10
CA SER A 11 -2.77 12.99 10.03
C SER A 11 -3.58 14.14 9.41
N GLY A 12 -4.91 14.15 9.57
CA GLY A 12 -5.82 15.08 8.90
C GLY A 12 -5.91 14.88 7.38
N LEU A 13 -5.37 13.78 6.85
CA LEU A 13 -5.38 13.49 5.41
C LEU A 13 -6.52 12.51 5.06
N PRO A 14 -7.17 12.66 3.89
CA PRO A 14 -8.26 11.77 3.48
C PRO A 14 -7.79 10.43 2.91
N LEU A 15 -6.53 10.35 2.46
CA LEU A 15 -5.98 9.20 1.74
C LEU A 15 -4.53 8.96 2.16
N THR A 16 -4.11 7.70 2.10
CA THR A 16 -2.70 7.32 2.28
C THR A 16 -2.31 6.15 1.38
N ASP A 17 -1.00 5.94 1.24
CA ASP A 17 -0.39 4.91 0.41
C ASP A 17 0.38 3.88 1.27
N ALA A 18 0.13 2.59 1.01
CA ALA A 18 0.94 1.47 1.51
C ALA A 18 1.75 0.86 0.36
N LEU A 19 3.07 0.72 0.56
CA LEU A 19 4.00 0.10 -0.38
C LEU A 19 4.60 -1.17 0.23
N GLY A 20 4.41 -2.29 -0.46
CA GLY A 20 4.82 -3.60 0.01
C GLY A 20 4.25 -4.70 -0.88
N GLU A 21 4.39 -5.94 -0.41
CA GLU A 21 3.84 -7.12 -1.06
C GLU A 21 2.37 -7.29 -0.70
N LEU A 22 1.53 -7.64 -1.68
CA LEU A 22 0.13 -7.96 -1.45
C LEU A 22 0.01 -9.40 -0.99
N VAL A 23 -0.38 -9.62 0.27
CA VAL A 23 -0.45 -10.95 0.88
C VAL A 23 -1.90 -11.43 0.94
N GLY A 24 -2.52 -11.61 -0.23
CA GLY A 24 -3.88 -12.14 -0.41
C GLY A 24 -5.01 -11.35 0.29
N PRO A 25 -6.28 -11.61 -0.06
CA PRO A 25 -7.40 -11.16 0.74
C PRO A 25 -7.47 -12.02 2.02
N VAL A 26 -7.53 -11.37 3.18
CA VAL A 26 -7.87 -12.03 4.45
C VAL A 26 -9.39 -11.89 4.58
N THR A 27 -10.10 -12.93 4.20
CA THR A 27 -11.55 -13.03 4.37
C THR A 27 -11.84 -13.66 5.73
N GLU A 28 -11.91 -12.83 6.77
CA GLU A 28 -12.61 -13.20 8.00
C GLU A 28 -13.98 -12.51 7.98
N GLY A 29 -15.02 -13.23 7.55
CA GLY A 29 -16.41 -12.73 7.51
C GLY A 29 -16.78 -11.89 6.28
N ASP A 30 -17.93 -11.20 6.37
CA ASP A 30 -18.60 -10.45 5.29
C ASP A 30 -17.87 -9.13 4.91
N ALA A 31 -16.96 -8.66 5.77
CA ALA A 31 -16.14 -7.47 5.54
C ALA A 31 -14.69 -7.88 5.24
N GLY A 32 -14.37 -8.10 3.96
CA GLY A 32 -13.04 -8.51 3.54
C GLY A 32 -11.95 -7.47 3.85
N THR A 33 -10.74 -7.95 4.15
CA THR A 33 -9.55 -7.11 4.34
C THR A 33 -8.42 -7.49 3.37
N VAL A 34 -7.56 -6.53 3.08
CA VAL A 34 -6.39 -6.66 2.24
C VAL A 34 -5.15 -6.45 3.09
N THR A 35 -4.24 -7.42 3.09
CA THR A 35 -2.97 -7.30 3.83
C THR A 35 -1.84 -6.87 2.91
N VAL A 36 -1.17 -5.77 3.25
CA VAL A 36 0.06 -5.32 2.57
C VAL A 36 1.24 -5.49 3.51
N ARG A 37 2.16 -6.40 3.17
CA ARG A 37 3.39 -6.62 3.92
C ARG A 37 4.41 -5.57 3.56
N THR A 38 4.60 -4.61 4.45
CA THR A 38 5.58 -3.53 4.29
C THR A 38 6.87 -3.86 5.03
N ARG A 39 7.93 -3.08 4.79
CA ARG A 39 9.19 -3.22 5.54
C ARG A 39 9.07 -2.88 7.03
N ARG A 40 8.00 -2.17 7.43
CA ARG A 40 7.75 -1.73 8.81
C ARG A 40 6.72 -2.60 9.55
N GLY A 41 6.21 -3.64 8.90
CA GLY A 41 5.13 -4.50 9.40
C GLY A 41 3.99 -4.65 8.40
N ASP A 42 3.06 -5.53 8.73
CA ASP A 42 1.87 -5.79 7.92
C ASP A 42 0.83 -4.68 8.16
N VAL A 43 0.21 -4.18 7.08
CA VAL A 43 -0.86 -3.19 7.14
C VAL A 43 -2.15 -3.86 6.68
N LEU A 44 -3.15 -3.91 7.55
CA LEU A 44 -4.49 -4.38 7.23
C LEU A 44 -5.35 -3.23 6.74
N ILE A 45 -5.93 -3.38 5.55
CA ILE A 45 -6.75 -2.36 4.90
C ILE A 45 -8.13 -2.94 4.62
N PRO A 46 -9.23 -2.33 5.08
CA PRO A 46 -10.57 -2.75 4.69
C PRO A 46 -10.72 -2.69 3.16
N ALA A 47 -11.26 -3.75 2.54
CA ALA A 47 -11.39 -3.81 1.08
C ALA A 47 -12.21 -2.63 0.53
N ALA A 48 -13.25 -2.21 1.26
CA ALA A 48 -14.10 -1.07 0.90
C ALA A 48 -13.36 0.29 0.91
N SER A 49 -12.24 0.40 1.63
CA SER A 49 -11.45 1.63 1.71
C SER A 49 -10.39 1.72 0.60
N VAL A 50 -10.13 0.65 -0.14
CA VAL A 50 -9.15 0.63 -1.23
C VAL A 50 -9.64 1.49 -2.40
N ARG A 51 -8.83 2.46 -2.83
CA ARG A 51 -9.16 3.37 -3.94
C ARG A 51 -8.34 3.11 -5.19
N ALA A 52 -7.08 2.69 -5.03
CA ALA A 52 -6.25 2.33 -6.17
C ALA A 52 -5.18 1.29 -5.79
N ALA A 53 -5.01 0.30 -6.66
CA ALA A 53 -3.91 -0.66 -6.60
C ALA A 53 -3.09 -0.52 -7.88
N ARG A 54 -1.76 -0.46 -7.77
CA ARG A 54 -0.86 -0.56 -8.92
C ARG A 54 0.36 -1.37 -8.55
N VAL A 55 0.84 -2.18 -9.50
CA VAL A 55 2.13 -2.85 -9.40
C VAL A 55 3.23 -1.80 -9.62
N VAL A 56 4.26 -1.83 -8.78
CA VAL A 56 5.41 -0.93 -8.93
C VAL A 56 6.30 -1.46 -10.06
N PRO A 57 6.60 -0.66 -11.10
CA PRO A 57 7.55 -1.07 -12.13
C PRO A 57 8.93 -1.37 -11.54
N PRO A 58 9.69 -2.31 -12.12
CA PRO A 58 11.06 -2.56 -11.68
C PRO A 58 11.90 -1.28 -11.77
N ALA A 59 12.85 -1.14 -10.84
CA ALA A 59 13.70 0.04 -10.81
C ALA A 59 14.48 0.19 -12.13
N PRO A 60 14.57 1.41 -12.70
CA PRO A 60 15.31 1.62 -13.93
C PRO A 60 16.79 1.24 -13.78
N PRO A 61 17.47 0.84 -14.88
CA PRO A 61 18.89 0.51 -14.83
C PRO A 61 19.71 1.67 -14.27
N ARG A 62 20.67 1.36 -13.39
CA ARG A 62 21.57 2.38 -12.84
C ARG A 62 22.40 3.01 -13.96
N ARG A 63 22.34 4.34 -14.10
CA ARG A 63 23.27 5.07 -14.98
C ARG A 63 24.70 4.84 -14.49
N ARG A 64 25.61 4.49 -15.42
CA ARG A 64 27.05 4.38 -15.15
C ARG A 64 27.55 5.74 -14.62
N PRO A 65 28.47 5.76 -13.63
CA PRO A 65 29.14 6.99 -13.22
C PRO A 65 29.77 7.66 -14.44
N ARG A 66 29.64 8.98 -14.55
CA ARG A 66 30.38 9.75 -15.55
C ARG A 66 31.85 9.65 -15.16
N GLY A 67 32.65 8.91 -15.93
CA GLY A 67 34.07 8.76 -15.67
C GLY A 67 34.76 10.12 -15.75
N GLY A 68 35.61 10.39 -14.76
CA GLY A 68 36.75 11.30 -14.89
C GLY A 68 38.01 10.48 -15.05
#